data_AF-A0A2E3BZB7-F1
#
_entry.id   AF-A0A2E3BZB7-F1
#
_cell.length_a   1.000
_cell.length_b   1.000
_cell.length_c   1.000
_cell.angle_alpha   90.00
_cell.angle_beta   90.00
_cell.angle_gamma   90.00
#
_symmetry.space_group_name_H-M   'P 1'
#
loop_
_entity.id
_entity.type
_entity.pdbx_description
1 polymer ?
#
loop_
_entity_poly.entity_id
_entity_poly.type
_entity_poly.pdbx_seq_one_letter_code
_entity_poly.pdbx_strand_id
1 'polypeptide(L)'
;MKVSSKSFFNGSKIPLKHACFQIGGENISPQVEWTPVQNAKSYILIFQDVDNPFGEINHWVLAFIPSYLTSIPETQTFESYNLPFHGHMVIQGKNSWNQYGFNGVCSPLGEARRYVIRVVALNKSFEECSRCTYEELVFKTRNHVIEYGEMWGWFLKEKPKIKEEEKYKITKNTPQDIPITIRLKQKKPFSF
;
A
#
# COMPACT_ATOMS: atom_id res chain seq x y z
N MET A 1 8.27 2.64 -22.15
CA MET A 1 7.46 1.49 -21.73
C MET A 1 6.19 2.03 -21.08
N LYS A 2 5.02 1.55 -21.51
CA LYS A 2 3.74 1.91 -20.89
C LYS A 2 3.42 0.89 -19.80
N VAL A 3 3.05 1.37 -18.61
CA VAL A 3 2.55 0.57 -17.48
C VAL A 3 1.07 0.88 -17.27
N SER A 4 0.26 -0.15 -17.05
CA SER A 4 -1.17 -0.02 -16.78
C SER A 4 -1.67 -1.10 -15.83
N SER A 5 -2.90 -0.92 -15.35
CA SER A 5 -3.58 -1.84 -14.47
C SER A 5 -5.06 -1.89 -14.82
N LYS A 6 -5.64 -3.08 -14.70
CA LYS A 6 -7.10 -3.30 -14.72
C LYS A 6 -7.73 -3.08 -13.34
N SER A 7 -6.90 -3.02 -12.29
CA SER A 7 -7.35 -2.79 -10.92
C SER A 7 -7.71 -1.33 -10.68
N PHE A 8 -7.00 -0.38 -11.29
CA PHE A 8 -7.32 1.05 -11.24
C PHE A 8 -6.64 1.83 -12.39
N PHE A 9 -7.19 2.98 -12.74
CA PHE A 9 -6.62 3.84 -13.78
C PHE A 9 -5.47 4.70 -13.25
N ASN A 10 -4.53 5.07 -14.13
CA ASN A 10 -3.45 5.99 -13.78
C ASN A 10 -4.02 7.32 -13.22
N GLY A 11 -3.56 7.73 -12.05
CA GLY A 11 -4.00 8.92 -11.32
C GLY A 11 -5.32 8.78 -10.56
N SER A 12 -5.93 7.58 -10.54
CA SER A 12 -7.22 7.36 -9.87
C SER A 12 -7.09 6.85 -8.43
N LYS A 13 -8.23 6.80 -7.74
CA LYS A 13 -8.32 6.23 -6.38
C LYS A 13 -8.04 4.72 -6.45
N ILE A 14 -7.13 4.25 -5.61
CA ILE A 14 -6.85 2.83 -5.44
C ILE A 14 -8.03 2.17 -4.70
N PRO A 15 -8.63 1.09 -5.23
CA PRO A 15 -9.71 0.38 -4.57
C PRO A 15 -9.35 -0.16 -3.18
N LEU A 16 -10.35 -0.21 -2.28
CA LEU A 16 -10.18 -0.66 -0.90
C LEU A 16 -9.59 -2.08 -0.78
N LYS A 17 -9.87 -2.98 -1.74
CA LYS A 17 -9.30 -4.34 -1.73
C LYS A 17 -7.76 -4.36 -1.74
N HIS A 18 -7.11 -3.32 -2.28
CA HIS A 18 -5.64 -3.21 -2.29
C HIS A 18 -5.07 -2.51 -1.05
N ALA A 19 -5.93 -2.08 -0.12
CA ALA A 19 -5.51 -1.51 1.13
C ALA A 19 -5.10 -2.57 2.15
N CYS A 20 -4.33 -2.15 3.15
CA CYS A 20 -3.93 -2.98 4.28
C CYS A 20 -5.16 -3.40 5.12
N PHE A 21 -5.07 -4.56 5.78
CA PHE A 21 -6.16 -5.08 6.63
C PHE A 21 -6.56 -4.11 7.75
N GLN A 22 -5.60 -3.36 8.30
CA GLN A 22 -5.78 -2.40 9.40
C GLN A 22 -6.74 -1.25 9.07
N ILE A 23 -7.00 -1.03 7.78
CA ILE A 23 -7.94 0.01 7.31
C ILE A 23 -9.14 -0.58 6.59
N GLY A 24 -9.36 -1.89 6.73
CA GLY A 24 -10.50 -2.61 6.15
C GLY A 24 -10.30 -3.07 4.70
N GLY A 25 -9.06 -3.10 4.21
CA GLY A 25 -8.75 -3.70 2.91
C GLY A 25 -8.52 -5.20 2.97
N GLU A 26 -8.23 -5.80 1.82
CA GLU A 26 -8.02 -7.24 1.65
C GLU A 26 -6.54 -7.62 1.43
N ASN A 27 -5.65 -6.62 1.39
CA ASN A 27 -4.22 -6.80 1.17
C ASN A 27 -3.89 -7.64 -0.09
N ILE A 28 -4.66 -7.42 -1.17
CA ILE A 28 -4.46 -8.05 -2.48
C ILE A 28 -3.64 -7.08 -3.34
N SER A 29 -2.56 -7.54 -3.97
CA SER A 29 -1.80 -6.70 -4.90
C SER A 29 -2.65 -6.30 -6.12
N PRO A 30 -2.46 -5.10 -6.68
CA PRO A 30 -3.10 -4.76 -7.94
C PRO A 30 -2.50 -5.55 -9.09
N GLN A 31 -3.32 -5.84 -10.09
CA GLN A 31 -2.85 -6.35 -11.36
C GLN A 31 -1.99 -5.27 -12.03
N VAL A 32 -0.89 -5.68 -12.64
CA VAL A 32 -0.01 -4.77 -13.38
C VAL A 32 0.33 -5.40 -14.70
N GLU A 33 0.30 -4.62 -15.78
CA GLU A 33 0.80 -5.02 -17.10
C GLU A 33 1.64 -3.91 -17.71
N TRP A 34 2.55 -4.28 -18.60
CA TRP A 34 3.40 -3.34 -19.30
C TRP A 34 3.67 -3.77 -20.73
N THR A 35 3.99 -2.80 -21.58
CA THR A 35 4.45 -3.09 -22.95
C THR A 35 5.84 -3.76 -22.90
N PRO A 36 6.07 -4.87 -23.61
CA PRO A 36 7.39 -5.50 -23.65
C PRO A 36 8.46 -4.55 -24.19
N VAL A 37 9.67 -4.65 -23.65
CA VAL A 37 10.83 -3.85 -24.06
C VAL A 37 11.79 -4.72 -24.85
N GLN A 38 12.20 -4.25 -26.03
CA GLN A 38 13.17 -4.97 -26.87
C GLN A 38 14.50 -5.12 -26.12
N ASN A 39 15.13 -6.30 -26.27
CA ASN A 39 16.40 -6.67 -25.61
C ASN A 39 16.34 -6.79 -24.07
N ALA A 40 15.18 -6.59 -23.44
CA ALA A 40 15.02 -6.89 -22.03
C ALA A 40 15.23 -8.39 -21.77
N LYS A 41 16.01 -8.71 -20.74
CA LYS A 41 16.22 -10.07 -20.22
C LYS A 41 15.42 -10.33 -18.96
N SER A 42 15.12 -9.28 -18.21
CA SER A 42 14.23 -9.36 -17.05
C SER A 42 13.64 -7.99 -16.70
N TYR A 43 12.60 -7.98 -15.86
CA TYR A 43 12.02 -6.77 -15.29
C TYR A 43 12.10 -6.74 -13.77
N ILE A 44 12.05 -5.55 -13.20
CA ILE A 44 11.77 -5.31 -11.78
C ILE A 44 10.43 -4.58 -11.69
N LEU A 45 9.59 -4.96 -10.73
CA LEU A 45 8.37 -4.23 -10.38
C LEU A 45 8.50 -3.72 -8.95
N ILE A 46 8.25 -2.43 -8.75
CA ILE A 46 8.23 -1.78 -7.44
C ILE A 46 6.87 -1.10 -7.27
N PHE A 47 6.22 -1.33 -6.13
CA PHE A 47 5.06 -0.57 -5.67
C PHE A 47 5.50 0.26 -4.47
N GLN A 48 5.45 1.58 -4.55
CA GLN A 48 6.01 2.48 -3.53
C GLN A 48 5.06 3.62 -3.14
N ASP A 49 5.02 3.95 -1.85
CA ASP A 49 4.47 5.20 -1.31
C ASP A 49 5.55 6.28 -1.43
N VAL A 50 5.29 7.30 -2.25
CA VAL A 50 6.26 8.39 -2.51
C VAL A 50 6.01 9.63 -1.65
N ASP A 51 4.91 9.65 -0.89
CA ASP A 51 4.52 10.79 -0.08
C ASP A 51 4.87 10.60 1.41
N ASN A 52 5.57 9.52 1.77
CA ASN A 52 5.98 9.31 3.14
C ASN A 52 7.08 10.31 3.53
N PRO A 53 6.91 11.06 4.64
CA PRO A 53 7.84 12.12 5.05
C PRO A 53 9.25 11.62 5.42
N PHE A 54 9.41 10.32 5.67
CA PHE A 54 10.69 9.71 6.03
C PHE A 54 11.40 9.02 4.85
N GLY A 55 10.91 9.24 3.62
CA GLY A 55 11.43 8.64 2.40
C GLY A 55 10.48 7.61 1.80
N GLU A 56 10.76 7.19 0.57
CA GLU A 56 9.92 6.25 -0.17
C GLU A 56 9.76 4.92 0.58
N ILE A 57 8.52 4.43 0.70
CA ILE A 57 8.22 3.13 1.30
C ILE A 57 7.86 2.15 0.21
N ASN A 58 8.68 1.12 0.04
CA ASN A 58 8.41 0.01 -0.86
C ASN A 58 7.39 -0.92 -0.21
N HIS A 59 6.18 -0.94 -0.78
CA HIS A 59 5.09 -1.85 -0.43
C HIS A 59 5.25 -3.22 -1.09
N TRP A 60 5.90 -3.28 -2.24
CA TRP A 60 6.18 -4.55 -2.92
C TRP A 60 7.36 -4.41 -3.87
N VAL A 61 8.17 -5.46 -3.93
CA VAL A 61 9.30 -5.57 -4.85
C VAL A 61 9.26 -6.95 -5.49
N LEU A 62 9.15 -7.01 -6.81
CA LEU A 62 9.40 -8.22 -7.58
C LEU A 62 10.68 -8.02 -8.38
N ALA A 63 11.60 -8.97 -8.26
CA ALA A 63 12.89 -8.89 -8.89
C ALA A 63 13.02 -9.92 -10.02
N PHE A 64 13.71 -9.52 -11.07
CA PHE A 64 14.12 -10.38 -12.18
C PHE A 64 12.97 -11.18 -12.81
N ILE A 65 11.80 -10.55 -12.96
CA ILE A 65 10.66 -11.10 -13.69
C ILE A 65 11.14 -11.48 -15.10
N PRO A 66 10.99 -12.73 -15.56
CA PRO A 66 11.45 -13.14 -16.88
C PRO A 66 10.89 -12.27 -18.00
N SER A 67 11.69 -11.99 -19.04
CA SER A 67 11.33 -11.02 -20.09
C SER A 67 10.08 -11.36 -20.91
N TYR A 68 9.67 -12.63 -20.93
CA TYR A 68 8.44 -13.08 -21.60
C TYR A 68 7.18 -12.83 -20.75
N LEU A 69 7.32 -12.56 -19.45
CA LEU A 69 6.22 -12.11 -18.60
C LEU A 69 6.11 -10.59 -18.67
N THR A 70 4.91 -10.12 -19.03
CA THR A 70 4.59 -8.69 -19.18
C THR A 70 3.38 -8.29 -18.34
N SER A 71 2.93 -9.18 -17.46
CA SER A 71 1.82 -8.93 -16.56
C SER A 71 1.96 -9.74 -15.28
N ILE A 72 1.55 -9.14 -14.16
CA ILE A 72 1.36 -9.76 -12.86
C ILE A 72 -0.13 -9.65 -12.50
N PRO A 73 -0.84 -10.76 -12.25
CA PRO A 73 -2.24 -10.72 -11.84
C PRO A 73 -2.40 -10.15 -10.43
N GLU A 74 -3.63 -9.83 -10.04
CA GLU A 74 -3.95 -9.60 -8.63
C GLU A 74 -3.57 -10.85 -7.84
N THR A 75 -2.93 -10.68 -6.69
CA THR A 75 -2.49 -11.82 -5.89
C THR A 75 -2.51 -11.47 -4.42
N GLN A 76 -3.07 -12.39 -3.64
CA GLN A 76 -2.81 -12.40 -2.21
C GLN A 76 -1.42 -12.98 -2.00
N THR A 77 -0.47 -12.10 -1.71
CA THR A 77 0.93 -12.51 -1.54
C THR A 77 1.10 -13.13 -0.17
N PHE A 78 1.80 -14.26 -0.12
CA PHE A 78 2.29 -14.84 1.13
C PHE A 78 3.71 -14.35 1.40
N GLU A 79 4.17 -14.47 2.65
CA GLU A 79 5.58 -14.28 3.02
C GLU A 79 6.44 -15.43 2.47
N SER A 80 6.53 -15.51 1.15
CA SER A 80 7.35 -16.47 0.40
C SER A 80 8.38 -15.72 -0.43
N TYR A 81 9.60 -16.24 -0.54
CA TYR A 81 10.63 -15.62 -1.37
C TYR A 81 10.31 -15.68 -2.87
N ASN A 82 9.39 -16.55 -3.28
CA ASN A 82 8.95 -16.69 -4.66
C ASN A 82 7.43 -16.89 -4.77
N LEU A 83 6.88 -16.46 -5.90
CA LEU A 83 5.46 -16.60 -6.23
C LEU A 83 5.28 -17.22 -7.62
N PRO A 84 4.35 -18.18 -7.77
CA PRO A 84 4.06 -18.77 -9.06
C PRO A 84 3.18 -17.82 -9.89
N PHE A 85 3.68 -17.39 -11.04
CA PHE A 85 2.92 -16.65 -12.06
C PHE A 85 3.05 -17.36 -13.40
N HIS A 86 1.91 -17.76 -13.97
CA HIS A 86 1.85 -18.46 -15.27
C HIS A 86 2.81 -19.67 -15.38
N GLY A 87 2.99 -20.43 -14.30
CA GLY A 87 3.89 -21.60 -14.27
C GLY A 87 5.36 -21.28 -14.03
N HIS A 88 5.71 -20.02 -13.74
CA HIS A 88 7.07 -19.60 -13.45
C HIS A 88 7.18 -19.00 -12.04
N MET A 89 8.33 -19.22 -11.40
CA MET A 89 8.60 -18.63 -10.10
C MET A 89 9.19 -17.23 -10.28
N VAL A 90 8.47 -16.21 -9.87
CA VAL A 90 8.98 -14.84 -9.79
C VAL A 90 9.53 -14.61 -8.39
N ILE A 91 10.71 -14.00 -8.33
CA ILE A 91 11.41 -13.68 -7.09
C ILE A 91 10.77 -12.44 -6.46
N GLN A 92 10.53 -12.49 -5.15
CA GLN A 92 10.17 -11.32 -4.36
C GLN A 92 11.42 -10.73 -3.72
N GLY A 93 11.62 -9.43 -3.91
CA GLY A 93 12.56 -8.65 -3.11
C GLY A 93 11.96 -8.32 -1.74
N LYS A 94 12.82 -7.97 -0.78
CA LYS A 94 12.32 -7.49 0.51
C LYS A 94 11.72 -6.09 0.37
N ASN A 95 10.55 -5.90 0.97
CA ASN A 95 9.88 -4.60 1.06
C ASN A 95 10.45 -3.77 2.23
N SER A 96 9.93 -2.55 2.45
CA SER A 96 10.44 -1.65 3.51
C SER A 96 10.23 -2.17 4.95
N TRP A 97 9.44 -3.23 5.14
CA TRP A 97 9.30 -3.94 6.42
C TRP A 97 10.25 -5.13 6.55
N ASN A 98 11.22 -5.27 5.63
CA ASN A 98 12.14 -6.42 5.57
C ASN A 98 11.39 -7.76 5.39
N GLN A 99 10.20 -7.72 4.78
CA GLN A 99 9.32 -8.86 4.51
C GLN A 99 9.24 -9.16 3.01
N TYR A 100 8.85 -10.38 2.66
CA TYR A 100 8.42 -10.72 1.30
C TYR A 100 6.91 -10.55 1.18
N GLY A 101 6.45 -10.17 0.00
CA GLY A 101 5.03 -9.94 -0.27
C GLY A 101 4.66 -8.48 -0.40
N PHE A 102 3.44 -8.28 -0.86
CA PHE A 102 2.76 -7.01 -0.98
C PHE A 102 2.14 -6.62 0.36
N ASN A 103 2.52 -5.44 0.85
CA ASN A 103 1.84 -4.78 1.95
C ASN A 103 0.89 -3.75 1.33
N GLY A 104 -0.41 -3.84 1.65
CA GLY A 104 -1.44 -2.98 1.09
C GLY A 104 -1.24 -1.50 1.40
N VAL A 105 -1.86 -0.64 0.59
CA VAL A 105 -1.83 0.80 0.83
C VAL A 105 -2.41 1.11 2.20
N CYS A 106 -1.70 1.89 3.00
CA CYS A 106 -1.99 2.07 4.43
C CYS A 106 -1.87 3.55 4.83
N SER A 107 -2.56 4.44 4.10
CA SER A 107 -2.47 5.89 4.34
C SER A 107 -3.01 6.26 5.73
N PRO A 108 -2.40 7.26 6.41
CA PRO A 108 -2.91 7.81 7.66
C PRO A 108 -4.34 8.36 7.51
N LEU A 109 -5.04 8.47 8.64
CA LEU A 109 -6.41 8.96 8.66
C LEU A 109 -6.49 10.42 8.18
N GLY A 110 -7.22 10.67 7.11
CA GLY A 110 -7.43 12.01 6.57
C GLY A 110 -6.29 12.55 5.70
N GLU A 111 -5.23 11.76 5.45
CA GLU A 111 -4.15 12.11 4.53
C GLU A 111 -4.20 11.24 3.28
N ALA A 112 -4.26 11.89 2.12
CA ALA A 112 -4.13 11.20 0.85
C ALA A 112 -2.64 10.98 0.55
N ARG A 113 -2.29 9.77 0.10
CA ARG A 113 -0.94 9.46 -0.38
C ARG A 113 -0.97 8.93 -1.81
N ARG A 114 0.06 9.25 -2.57
CA ARG A 114 0.33 8.73 -3.91
C ARG A 114 1.18 7.47 -3.80
N TYR A 115 0.74 6.46 -4.53
CA TYR A 115 1.45 5.20 -4.67
C TYR A 115 1.82 5.00 -6.13
N VAL A 116 3.11 4.77 -6.39
CA VAL A 116 3.67 4.60 -7.73
C VAL A 116 3.99 3.13 -7.96
N ILE A 117 3.55 2.62 -9.11
CA ILE A 117 3.99 1.35 -9.66
C ILE A 117 5.04 1.66 -10.71
N ARG A 118 6.27 1.21 -10.49
CA ARG A 118 7.38 1.33 -11.43
C ARG A 118 7.75 -0.04 -11.97
N VAL A 119 7.86 -0.15 -13.28
CA VAL A 119 8.45 -1.32 -13.94
C VAL A 119 9.75 -0.90 -14.60
N VAL A 120 10.83 -1.64 -14.37
CA VAL A 120 12.17 -1.37 -14.90
C VAL A 120 12.61 -2.55 -15.77
N ALA A 121 12.98 -2.28 -17.02
CA ALA A 121 13.52 -3.29 -17.94
C ALA A 121 15.04 -3.35 -17.85
N LEU A 122 15.57 -4.56 -17.70
CA LEU A 122 17.02 -4.80 -17.58
C LEU A 122 17.56 -5.60 -18.77
N ASN A 123 18.77 -5.30 -19.21
CA ASN A 123 19.49 -6.07 -20.23
C ASN A 123 20.13 -7.36 -19.68
N LYS A 124 19.98 -7.63 -18.38
CA LYS A 124 20.54 -8.78 -17.68
C LYS A 124 19.63 -9.19 -16.51
N SER A 125 19.55 -10.49 -16.25
CA SER A 125 18.96 -11.07 -15.02
C SER A 125 20.06 -11.34 -13.98
N PHE A 126 19.72 -11.21 -12.70
CA PHE A 126 20.64 -11.46 -11.58
C PHE A 126 19.97 -12.36 -10.55
N GLU A 127 19.70 -13.61 -10.92
CA GLU A 127 19.02 -14.59 -10.04
C GLU A 127 19.78 -14.82 -8.72
N GLU A 128 21.10 -14.59 -8.70
CA GLU A 128 21.94 -14.60 -7.50
C GLU A 128 21.56 -13.52 -6.49
N CYS A 129 20.89 -12.45 -6.93
CA CYS A 129 20.41 -11.34 -6.12
C CYS A 129 18.97 -11.57 -5.63
N SER A 130 18.52 -12.82 -5.57
CA SER A 130 17.15 -13.17 -5.18
C SER A 130 16.75 -12.83 -3.75
N ARG A 131 17.73 -12.51 -2.88
CA ARG A 131 17.51 -12.09 -1.49
C ARG A 131 18.04 -10.69 -1.18
N CYS A 132 18.37 -9.93 -2.23
CA CYS A 132 18.88 -8.57 -2.08
C CYS A 132 17.85 -7.67 -1.38
N THR A 133 18.35 -6.70 -0.61
CA THR A 133 17.53 -5.55 -0.24
C THR A 133 17.20 -4.72 -1.46
N TYR A 134 16.24 -3.80 -1.32
CA TYR A 134 15.92 -2.85 -2.38
C TYR A 134 17.16 -2.04 -2.80
N GLU A 135 17.96 -1.59 -1.85
CA GLU A 135 19.17 -0.80 -2.09
C GLU A 135 20.22 -1.61 -2.86
N GLU A 136 20.42 -2.89 -2.49
CA GLU A 136 21.31 -3.80 -3.21
C GLU A 136 20.82 -4.08 -4.63
N LEU A 137 19.51 -4.25 -4.80
CA LEU A 137 18.87 -4.42 -6.11
C LEU A 137 19.13 -3.20 -7.00
N VAL A 138 18.87 -1.99 -6.49
CA VAL A 138 19.13 -0.73 -7.20
C VAL A 138 20.62 -0.59 -7.54
N PHE A 139 21.50 -0.82 -6.57
CA PHE A 139 22.95 -0.70 -6.78
C PHE A 139 23.47 -1.67 -7.86
N LYS A 140 23.06 -2.94 -7.81
CA LYS A 140 23.50 -3.96 -8.76
C LYS A 140 22.96 -3.73 -10.17
N THR A 141 21.75 -3.18 -10.30
CA THR A 141 21.06 -3.09 -11.60
C THR A 141 21.21 -1.75 -12.29
N ARG A 142 21.72 -0.70 -11.63
CA ARG A 142 21.83 0.67 -12.17
C ARG A 142 22.46 0.79 -13.56
N ASN A 143 23.46 -0.04 -13.87
CA ASN A 143 24.16 -0.03 -15.16
C ASN A 143 23.53 -0.97 -16.21
N HIS A 144 22.41 -1.59 -15.87
CA HIS A 144 21.72 -2.60 -16.68
C HIS A 144 20.31 -2.17 -17.08
N VAL A 145 19.86 -0.99 -16.63
CA VAL A 145 18.56 -0.43 -17.00
C VAL A 145 18.55 -0.03 -18.47
N ILE A 146 17.59 -0.57 -19.23
CA ILE A 146 17.32 -0.18 -20.61
C ILE A 146 16.31 0.97 -20.63
N GLU A 147 15.19 0.77 -19.93
CA GLU A 147 14.05 1.68 -19.89
C GLU A 147 13.22 1.40 -18.63
N TYR A 148 12.43 2.36 -18.17
CA TYR A 148 11.40 2.14 -17.17
C TYR A 148 10.08 2.80 -17.59
N GLY A 149 9.00 2.42 -16.91
CA GLY A 149 7.69 3.04 -17.03
C GLY A 149 6.99 3.08 -15.69
N GLU A 150 6.04 3.99 -15.55
CA GLU A 150 5.33 4.20 -14.29
C GLU A 150 3.84 4.40 -14.52
N MET A 151 3.06 4.02 -13.51
CA MET A 151 1.71 4.52 -13.28
C MET A 151 1.56 4.81 -11.79
N TRP A 152 0.57 5.60 -11.42
CA TRP A 152 0.31 5.91 -10.02
C TRP A 152 -1.18 5.89 -9.71
N GLY A 153 -1.50 5.80 -8.43
CA GLY A 153 -2.85 5.99 -7.90
C GLY A 153 -2.77 6.65 -6.52
N TRP A 154 -3.91 7.04 -5.97
CA TRP A 154 -3.97 7.63 -4.64
C TRP A 154 -4.90 6.87 -3.72
N PHE A 155 -4.58 6.87 -2.43
CA PHE A 155 -5.48 6.33 -1.40
C PHE A 155 -5.66 7.35 -0.28
N LEU A 156 -6.88 7.42 0.25
CA LEU A 156 -7.25 8.24 1.40
C LEU A 156 -8.10 7.39 2.33
N LYS A 157 -7.63 7.21 3.57
CA LYS A 157 -8.47 6.68 4.65
C LYS A 157 -9.34 7.82 5.17
N GLU A 158 -10.62 7.82 4.80
CA GLU A 158 -11.57 8.87 5.20
C GLU A 158 -11.81 8.85 6.73
N LYS A 159 -12.00 10.03 7.31
CA LYS A 159 -12.52 10.15 8.68
C LYS A 159 -13.97 9.63 8.70
N PRO A 160 -14.40 8.94 9.76
CA PRO A 160 -15.81 8.58 9.90
C PRO A 160 -16.66 9.83 9.76
N LYS A 161 -17.64 9.82 8.85
CA LYS A 161 -18.63 10.90 8.78
C LYS A 161 -19.50 10.81 10.03
N ILE A 162 -19.23 11.64 11.03
CA ILE A 162 -20.13 11.79 12.17
C ILE A 162 -21.44 12.34 11.62
N LYS A 163 -22.53 11.57 11.71
CA LYS A 163 -23.86 12.05 11.31
C LYS A 163 -24.20 13.26 12.16
N GLU A 164 -24.80 14.29 11.56
CA GLU A 164 -25.12 15.56 12.23
C GLU A 164 -25.96 15.35 13.52
N GLU A 165 -26.79 14.32 13.53
CA GLU A 165 -27.59 13.87 14.67
C GLU A 165 -26.75 13.36 15.86
N GLU A 166 -25.56 12.80 15.62
CA GLU A 166 -24.64 12.33 16.67
C GLU A 166 -23.79 13.46 17.24
N LYS A 167 -23.50 14.51 16.46
CA LYS A 167 -22.85 15.74 16.98
C LYS A 167 -23.70 16.40 18.07
N TYR A 168 -25.02 16.44 17.88
CA TYR A 168 -25.98 17.01 18.86
C TYR A 168 -26.11 16.17 20.15
N LYS A 169 -25.86 14.86 20.09
CA LYS A 169 -25.87 13.99 21.28
C LYS A 169 -24.59 14.15 22.12
N ILE A 170 -23.45 14.41 21.48
CA ILE A 170 -22.17 14.61 22.17
C ILE A 170 -22.17 15.95 22.94
N THR A 171 -22.76 17.02 22.38
CA THR A 171 -22.84 18.33 23.05
C THR A 171 -23.77 18.38 24.26
N LYS A 172 -24.73 17.44 24.40
CA LYS A 172 -25.65 17.40 25.56
C LYS A 172 -25.12 16.61 26.76
N ASN A 173 -23.98 15.93 26.63
CA ASN A 173 -23.40 15.10 27.69
C ASN A 173 -22.12 15.70 28.31
N THR A 174 -21.81 16.97 28.05
CA THR A 174 -20.85 17.73 28.85
C THR A 174 -21.45 18.00 30.26
N PRO A 175 -20.74 17.73 31.38
CA PRO A 175 -21.26 17.86 32.75
C PRO A 175 -21.62 19.28 33.23
N GLN A 176 -21.85 20.24 32.33
CA GLN A 176 -22.04 21.65 32.66
C GLN A 176 -23.51 22.12 32.63
N ASP A 177 -24.42 21.31 32.07
CA ASP A 177 -25.85 21.67 31.97
C ASP A 177 -26.76 20.92 32.98
N ILE A 178 -26.26 20.68 34.19
CA ILE A 178 -27.14 20.32 35.31
C ILE A 178 -27.64 21.63 35.95
N PRO A 179 -28.91 22.05 35.77
CA PRO A 179 -29.45 23.18 36.51
C PRO A 179 -29.34 22.93 38.03
N ILE A 180 -28.91 23.96 38.77
CA ILE A 180 -28.59 23.97 40.20
C ILE A 180 -29.77 23.53 41.12
N THR A 181 -30.95 23.24 40.59
CA THR A 181 -32.16 22.93 41.36
C THR A 181 -32.22 21.51 41.93
N ILE A 182 -31.21 20.65 41.72
CA ILE A 182 -31.11 19.35 42.41
C ILE A 182 -29.82 19.28 43.24
N ARG A 183 -29.66 20.21 44.19
CA ARG A 183 -28.62 20.11 45.24
C ARG A 183 -29.13 20.25 46.67
N LEU A 184 -30.43 20.13 46.91
CA LEU A 184 -31.05 20.18 48.24
C LEU A 184 -32.21 19.20 48.41
N LYS A 185 -31.97 17.88 48.25
CA LYS A 185 -32.86 16.84 48.83
C LYS A 185 -32.13 15.65 49.47
N GLN A 186 -30.84 15.80 49.76
CA GLN A 186 -30.10 14.83 50.59
C GLN A 186 -29.28 15.54 51.67
N LYS A 187 -29.97 16.25 52.56
CA LYS A 187 -29.45 16.55 53.91
C LYS A 187 -30.55 16.22 54.92
N LYS A 188 -30.46 14.97 55.44
CA LYS A 188 -30.67 14.43 56.81
C LYS A 188 -31.77 15.05 57.72
N PRO A 189 -32.31 14.25 58.67
CA PRO A 189 -31.63 14.21 59.97
C PRO A 189 -31.37 12.78 60.48
N PHE A 190 -30.24 12.67 61.18
CA PHE A 190 -29.95 11.64 62.18
C PHE A 190 -30.88 11.82 63.39
N SER A 191 -31.24 10.71 64.05
CA SER A 191 -31.38 10.54 65.52
C SER A 191 -32.28 9.31 65.81
N PHE A 192 -32.05 8.42 66.77
CA PHE A 192 -31.10 8.23 67.87
C PHE A 192 -30.78 6.73 67.97
#